data_AF-A0A0F8YBI0-F1
#
_entry.id   AF-A0A0F8YBI0-F1
#
_cell.length_a   1.000
_cell.length_b   1.000
_cell.length_c   1.000
_cell.angle_alpha   90.00
_cell.angle_beta   90.00
_cell.angle_gamma   90.00
#
_symmetry.space_group_name_H-M   'P 1'
#
loop_
_entity.id
_entity.type
_entity.pdbx_description
1 polymer ?
#
loop_
_entity_poly.entity_id
_entity_poly.type
_entity_poly.pdbx_seq_one_letter_code
_entity_poly.pdbx_strand_id
1 'polypeptide(L)'
;MEINATAKEIHALAVKKGWWLESPTSPARHMLMVMEIAEATRCLRKGEAHVWFGPDGKPEGEAVELVDCIDRIFDYFEQQGWD
;
A
#
# COMPACT_ATOMS: atom_id res chain seq x y z
N MET A 1 -7.47 -17.30 -0.64
CA MET A 1 -6.65 -16.29 -1.32
C MET A 1 -5.21 -16.75 -1.15
N GLU A 2 -4.50 -16.98 -2.24
CA GLU A 2 -3.08 -17.34 -2.19
C GLU A 2 -2.28 -16.03 -2.17
N ILE A 3 -1.44 -15.82 -1.15
CA ILE A 3 -0.68 -14.57 -0.93
C ILE A 3 0.06 -14.15 -2.22
N ASN A 4 0.67 -15.11 -2.91
CA ASN A 4 1.44 -14.86 -4.13
C ASN A 4 0.57 -14.47 -5.33
N ALA A 5 -0.66 -14.96 -5.40
CA ALA A 5 -1.60 -14.53 -6.43
C ALA A 5 -2.01 -13.07 -6.20
N THR A 6 -2.26 -12.70 -4.94
CA THR A 6 -2.58 -11.31 -4.57
C THR A 6 -1.42 -10.36 -4.86
N ALA A 7 -0.17 -10.74 -4.56
CA ALA A 7 0.99 -9.91 -4.86
C ALA A 7 1.15 -9.63 -6.37
N LYS A 8 0.92 -10.65 -7.21
CA LYS A 8 0.91 -10.52 -8.67
C LYS A 8 -0.16 -9.56 -9.18
N GLU A 9 -1.37 -9.66 -8.64
CA GLU A 9 -2.49 -8.79 -9.02
C GLU A 9 -2.20 -7.33 -8.65
N ILE A 10 -1.66 -7.08 -7.46
CA ILE A 10 -1.29 -5.75 -6.98
C ILE A 10 -0.18 -5.16 -7.85
N HIS A 11 0.88 -5.92 -8.12
CA HIS A 11 1.99 -5.44 -8.94
C HIS A 11 1.54 -5.11 -10.36
N ALA A 12 0.72 -5.98 -10.98
CA ALA A 12 0.15 -5.72 -12.30
C ALA A 12 -0.70 -4.43 -12.32
N LEU A 13 -1.46 -4.16 -11.25
CA LEU A 13 -2.22 -2.92 -11.11
C LEU A 13 -1.31 -1.69 -10.95
N ALA A 14 -0.25 -1.79 -10.15
CA ALA A 14 0.73 -0.71 -9.96
C ALA A 14 1.44 -0.34 -11.27
N VAL A 15 1.86 -1.34 -12.05
CA VAL A 15 2.44 -1.15 -13.39
C VAL A 15 1.42 -0.49 -14.33
N LYS A 16 0.17 -0.97 -14.35
CA LYS A 16 -0.90 -0.38 -15.18
C LYS A 16 -1.19 1.09 -14.82
N LYS A 17 -1.08 1.45 -13.54
CA LYS A 17 -1.21 2.84 -13.05
C LYS A 17 0.01 3.72 -13.35
N GLY A 18 1.08 3.13 -13.91
CA GLY A 18 2.29 3.85 -14.28
C GLY A 18 3.23 4.15 -13.10
N TRP A 19 3.01 3.53 -11.93
CA TRP A 19 3.82 3.78 -10.73
C TRP A 19 5.27 3.28 -10.84
N TRP A 20 5.59 2.54 -11.90
CA TRP A 20 6.92 2.01 -12.21
C TRP A 20 7.57 2.64 -13.45
N LEU A 21 6.94 3.63 -14.10
CA LEU A 21 7.49 4.26 -15.32
C LEU A 21 8.79 5.05 -15.06
N GLU A 22 8.89 5.68 -13.89
CA GLU A 22 10.12 6.27 -13.37
C GLU A 22 10.54 5.43 -12.16
N SER A 23 11.35 4.38 -12.38
CA SER A 23 11.68 3.41 -11.33
C SER A 23 12.25 4.08 -10.08
N PRO A 24 11.49 4.14 -8.96
CA PRO A 24 12.01 4.65 -7.71
C PRO A 24 13.02 3.64 -7.18
N THR A 25 14.11 4.13 -6.58
CA THR A 25 15.11 3.26 -5.95
C THR A 25 14.46 2.48 -4.79
N SER A 26 15.02 1.33 -4.41
CA SER A 26 14.53 0.55 -3.26
C SER A 26 14.35 1.39 -1.98
N PRO A 27 15.25 2.34 -1.63
CA PRO A 27 15.00 3.27 -0.52
C PRO A 27 13.72 4.10 -0.66
N ALA A 28 13.42 4.63 -1.86
CA ALA A 28 12.19 5.38 -2.09
C ALA A 28 10.94 4.50 -1.89
N ARG A 29 11.00 3.23 -2.31
CA ARG A 29 9.91 2.26 -2.07
C ARG A 29 9.74 1.93 -0.59
N HIS A 30 10.83 1.74 0.15
CA HIS A 30 10.76 1.55 1.61
C HIS A 30 10.16 2.77 2.30
N MET A 31 10.47 3.98 1.84
CA MET A 31 9.89 5.20 2.41
C MET A 31 8.39 5.31 2.16
N LEU A 32 7.86 4.79 1.05
CA LEU A 32 6.40 4.71 0.84
C LEU A 32 5.75 3.81 1.91
N MET A 33 6.34 2.66 2.24
CA MET A 33 5.83 1.80 3.33
C MET A 33 5.82 2.52 4.68
N VAL A 34 6.88 3.28 4.97
CA VAL A 34 6.97 4.10 6.19
C VAL A 34 5.88 5.18 6.20
N MET A 35 5.56 5.77 5.05
CA MET A 35 4.50 6.77 4.93
C MET A 35 3.13 6.16 5.25
N GLU A 36 2.79 4.98 4.72
CA GLU A 36 1.50 4.32 5.02
C GLU A 36 1.39 3.97 6.54
N ILE A 37 2.50 3.58 7.19
CA ILE A 37 2.53 3.36 8.65
C ILE A 37 2.32 4.68 9.42
N ALA A 38 2.88 5.79 8.93
CA ALA A 38 2.68 7.10 9.53
C ALA A 38 1.22 7.57 9.39
N GLU A 39 0.57 7.27 8.27
CA GLU A 39 -0.86 7.48 8.02
C GLU A 39 -1.72 6.68 9.02
N ALA A 40 -1.46 5.37 9.17
CA ALA A 40 -2.13 4.53 10.16
C ALA A 40 -1.97 5.10 11.59
N THR A 41 -0.76 5.54 11.94
CA THR A 41 -0.45 6.16 13.23
C THR A 41 -1.23 7.47 13.42
N ARG A 42 -1.43 8.25 12.35
CA ARG A 42 -2.26 9.47 12.37
C ARG A 42 -3.72 9.13 12.66
N CYS A 43 -4.28 8.12 12.00
CA CYS A 43 -5.66 7.67 12.22
C CYS A 43 -5.88 7.23 13.68
N LEU A 44 -4.99 6.40 14.22
CA LEU A 44 -5.02 5.97 15.62
C LEU A 44 -5.00 7.17 16.58
N ARG A 45 -4.09 8.12 16.36
CA ARG A 45 -3.96 9.32 17.21
C ARG A 45 -5.19 10.21 17.21
N LYS A 46 -5.91 10.27 16.09
CA LYS A 46 -7.14 11.04 15.95
C LYS A 46 -8.38 10.29 16.48
N GLY A 47 -8.25 9.00 16.81
CA GLY A 47 -9.39 8.16 17.17
C GLY A 47 -10.37 7.98 16.01
N GLU A 48 -9.88 7.95 14.77
CA GLU A 48 -10.71 7.66 13.60
C GLU A 48 -11.22 6.21 13.65
N ALA A 49 -12.35 5.94 12.99
CA ALA A 49 -12.80 4.57 12.82
C ALA A 49 -11.75 3.78 12.01
N HIS A 50 -11.62 2.47 12.26
CA HIS A 50 -10.67 1.62 11.54
C HIS A 50 -10.91 1.60 10.03
N VAL A 51 -12.17 1.71 9.61
CA VAL A 51 -12.59 1.90 8.22
C VAL A 51 -13.73 2.93 8.20
N TRP A 52 -13.59 3.93 7.34
CA TRP A 52 -14.63 4.90 7.00
C TRP A 52 -14.49 5.31 5.53
N PHE A 53 -15.44 6.09 5.01
CA PHE A 53 -15.42 6.50 3.61
C PHE A 53 -15.32 8.03 3.50
N GLY A 54 -14.31 8.48 2.75
CA GLY A 54 -14.08 9.89 2.42
C GLY A 54 -15.22 10.51 1.60
N PRO A 55 -15.25 11.84 1.44
CA PRO A 55 -16.23 12.52 0.60
C PRO A 55 -16.22 12.06 -0.87
N ASP A 56 -15.11 11.51 -1.34
CA ASP A 56 -14.95 10.94 -2.69
C ASP A 56 -15.30 9.44 -2.76
N GLY A 57 -15.77 8.86 -1.64
CA GLY A 57 -16.14 7.46 -1.53
C GLY A 57 -14.96 6.50 -1.42
N LYS A 58 -13.74 6.99 -1.16
CA LYS A 58 -12.59 6.11 -0.90
C LYS A 58 -12.60 5.58 0.53
N PRO A 59 -12.23 4.31 0.74
CA PRO A 59 -12.00 3.80 2.08
C PRO A 59 -10.78 4.51 2.70
N GLU A 60 -10.89 4.82 3.98
CA GLU A 60 -9.90 5.52 4.81
C GLU A 60 -9.90 4.93 6.22
N GLY A 61 -8.88 5.21 7.02
CA GLY A 61 -8.80 4.79 8.43
C GLY A 61 -7.68 3.80 8.71
N GLU A 62 -7.40 3.54 9.99
CA GLU A 62 -6.20 2.81 10.43
C GLU A 62 -6.03 1.45 9.74
N ALA A 63 -7.11 0.67 9.58
CA ALA A 63 -7.01 -0.63 8.94
C ALA A 63 -6.76 -0.51 7.43
N VAL A 64 -7.26 0.55 6.80
CA VAL A 64 -7.05 0.81 5.36
C VAL A 64 -5.60 1.18 5.10
N GLU A 65 -5.02 2.09 5.88
CA GLU A 65 -3.61 2.50 5.74
C GLU A 65 -2.64 1.33 5.98
N LEU A 66 -2.97 0.42 6.90
CA LEU A 66 -2.18 -0.80 7.10
C LEU A 66 -2.28 -1.75 5.91
N VAL A 67 -3.44 -1.83 5.25
CA VAL A 67 -3.60 -2.58 4.00
C VAL A 67 -2.81 -1.93 2.88
N ASP A 68 -2.80 -0.61 2.77
CA ASP A 68 -1.98 0.11 1.80
C ASP A 68 -0.49 -0.21 1.98
N CYS A 69 0.00 -0.32 3.23
CA CYS A 69 1.36 -0.77 3.52
C CYS A 69 1.63 -2.21 3.06
N ILE A 70 0.67 -3.13 3.30
CA ILE A 70 0.75 -4.52 2.81
C ILE A 70 0.84 -4.55 1.28
N ASP A 71 0.02 -3.74 0.60
CA ASP A 71 0.04 -3.64 -0.86
C ASP A 71 1.39 -3.10 -1.37
N ARG A 72 2.02 -2.14 -0.67
CA ARG A 72 3.39 -1.71 -0.99
C ARG A 72 4.41 -2.84 -0.85
N ILE A 73 4.30 -3.66 0.19
CA ILE A 73 5.21 -4.80 0.42
C ILE A 73 5.01 -5.83 -0.69
N PHE A 74 3.77 -6.16 -1.03
CA PHE A 74 3.43 -7.11 -2.08
C PHE A 74 3.89 -6.65 -3.47
N ASP A 75 3.63 -5.39 -3.84
CA ASP A 75 4.15 -4.78 -5.07
C ASP A 75 5.68 -4.85 -5.13
N TYR A 76 6.36 -4.55 -4.01
CA TYR A 76 7.81 -4.60 -3.94
C TYR A 76 8.36 -6.05 -4.04
N PHE A 77 7.75 -7.02 -3.36
CA PHE A 77 8.13 -8.43 -3.41
C PHE A 77 8.06 -8.99 -4.83
N GLU A 78 6.93 -8.78 -5.51
CA GLU A 78 6.76 -9.24 -6.90
C GLU A 78 7.76 -8.56 -7.84
N GLN A 79 8.02 -7.25 -7.66
CA GLN A 79 9.04 -6.54 -8.43
C GLN A 79 10.46 -7.12 -8.21
N GLN A 80 10.78 -7.59 -7.01
CA GLN A 80 12.07 -8.24 -6.71
C GLN A 80 12.13 -9.70 -7.15
N GLY A 81 10.98 -10.34 -7.43
CA GLY A 81 10.86 -11.77 -7.71
C GLY A 81 11.04 -12.66 -6.47
N TRP A 82 10.60 -12.17 -5.30
CA TRP A 82 10.64 -12.92 -4.03
C TRP A 82 9.32 -13.66 -3.77
N ASP A 83 9.39 -14.76 -3.01
CA ASP A 83 8.27 -15.61 -2.59
C ASP A 83 8.14 -15.59 -1.06
#